data_AF-A0AAD6IJ39-F1
#
_entry.id   AF-A0AAD6IJ39-F1
#
_cell.length_a   1.000
_cell.length_b   1.000
_cell.length_c   1.000
_cell.angle_alpha   90.00
_cell.angle_beta   90.00
_cell.angle_gamma   90.00
#
_symmetry.space_group_name_H-M   'P 1'
#
loop_
_entity.id
_entity.type
_entity.pdbx_description
1 polymer ?
#
loop_
_entity_poly.entity_id
_entity_poly.type
_entity_poly.pdbx_seq_one_letter_code
_entity_poly.pdbx_strand_id
1 'polypeptide(L)'
;MPPDSTSFTALNLPPTFELPQYMEYFTLPAGPNTDLWRKPPNGDTSTAPIVFTSLRHPFVVAEVTVSADWELECDQGGLVIFAGAAPQAQSALFSEVDAAHAPATAPGWRAGAGAGAGAGSAGSSPRFPCKWVKAGMEFSSGSVNASSVSATADGADWCLSPLGSPGTGTGVGMGTGMGIHSLRIKLERVGYALWIWYQVPSALPYALSPGAVGSTWKKLREVTWFFYGVEDKFVHVGVYASRPTGFSRGESMWNAMHGMTLDSSLPASSGDGLVVEFEDLEIF
;
A
#
# COMPACT_ATOMS: atom_id res chain seq x y z
N MET A 1 -20.27 6.07 10.25
CA MET A 1 -20.95 4.86 9.73
C MET A 1 -19.98 4.25 8.73
N PRO A 2 -19.61 2.97 8.86
CA PRO A 2 -18.66 2.34 7.96
C PRO A 2 -19.16 2.45 6.51
N PRO A 3 -18.28 2.64 5.52
CA PRO A 3 -18.69 2.78 4.14
C PRO A 3 -19.20 1.44 3.59
N ASP A 4 -20.14 1.53 2.65
CA ASP A 4 -20.73 0.38 1.96
C ASP A 4 -19.73 -0.17 0.92
N SER A 5 -19.55 -1.49 0.88
CA SER A 5 -18.57 -2.14 0.01
C SER A 5 -18.88 -2.03 -1.49
N THR A 6 -20.12 -1.71 -1.88
CA THR A 6 -20.50 -1.48 -3.28
C THR A 6 -19.77 -0.30 -3.92
N SER A 7 -19.21 0.60 -3.10
CA SER A 7 -18.39 1.73 -3.54
C SER A 7 -16.91 1.38 -3.71
N PHE A 8 -16.49 0.17 -3.35
CA PHE A 8 -15.09 -0.27 -3.40
C PHE A 8 -14.81 -1.17 -4.59
N THR A 9 -13.54 -1.20 -4.97
CA THR A 9 -12.99 -2.01 -6.04
C THR A 9 -11.76 -2.73 -5.51
N ALA A 10 -11.72 -4.05 -5.73
CA ALA A 10 -10.58 -4.89 -5.44
C ALA A 10 -9.58 -4.86 -6.61
N LEU A 11 -8.29 -4.78 -6.30
CA LEU A 11 -7.17 -4.83 -7.23
C LEU A 11 -6.15 -5.85 -6.73
N ASN A 12 -5.57 -6.64 -7.65
CA ASN A 12 -4.58 -7.68 -7.37
C ASN A 12 -5.08 -8.75 -6.38
N LEU A 13 -6.38 -9.04 -6.43
CA LEU A 13 -7.04 -10.04 -5.61
C LEU A 13 -7.67 -11.12 -6.50
N PRO A 14 -7.81 -12.36 -6.00
CA PRO A 14 -8.51 -13.41 -6.73
C PRO A 14 -9.96 -13.01 -7.06
N PRO A 15 -10.54 -13.48 -8.18
CA PRO A 15 -11.95 -13.23 -8.50
C PRO A 15 -12.94 -13.75 -7.47
N THR A 16 -12.51 -14.65 -6.58
CA THR A 16 -13.30 -15.21 -5.49
C THR A 16 -13.22 -14.39 -4.20
N PHE A 17 -12.45 -13.29 -4.17
CA PHE A 17 -12.38 -12.42 -3.01
C PHE A 17 -13.66 -11.60 -2.89
N GLU A 18 -14.27 -11.63 -1.70
CA GLU A 18 -15.50 -10.91 -1.40
C GLU A 18 -15.29 -9.96 -0.22
N LEU A 19 -15.84 -8.76 -0.34
CA LEU A 19 -15.86 -7.79 0.74
C LEU A 19 -17.11 -7.99 1.60
N PRO A 20 -17.06 -7.70 2.92
CA PRO A 20 -18.26 -7.64 3.73
C PRO A 20 -19.22 -6.57 3.20
N GLN A 21 -20.49 -6.61 3.59
CA GLN A 21 -21.46 -5.57 3.21
C GLN A 21 -21.03 -4.17 3.69
N TYR A 22 -20.50 -4.10 4.91
CA TYR A 22 -20.01 -2.88 5.52
C TYR A 22 -18.54 -3.04 5.88
N MET A 23 -17.73 -2.02 5.62
CA MET A 23 -16.28 -2.03 5.83
C MET A 23 -15.90 -1.75 7.30
N GLU A 24 -16.66 -2.29 8.25
CA GLU A 24 -16.39 -2.14 9.70
C GLU A 24 -15.22 -3.03 10.13
N TYR A 25 -15.20 -4.28 9.66
CA TYR A 25 -14.14 -5.24 9.87
C TYR A 25 -13.96 -6.12 8.63
N PHE A 26 -12.74 -6.26 8.15
CA PHE A 26 -12.40 -7.21 7.07
C PHE A 26 -10.92 -7.55 7.07
N THR A 27 -10.57 -8.57 6.30
CA THR A 27 -9.18 -9.00 6.12
C THR A 27 -8.75 -8.91 4.66
N LEU A 28 -7.48 -8.63 4.45
CA LEU A 28 -6.86 -8.58 3.13
C LEU A 28 -5.65 -9.52 3.11
N PRO A 29 -5.69 -10.62 2.33
CA PRO A 29 -4.55 -11.49 2.18
C PRO A 29 -3.53 -10.89 1.20
N ALA A 30 -2.24 -11.04 1.49
CA ALA A 30 -1.13 -10.71 0.61
C ALA A 30 -0.18 -11.91 0.48
N GLY A 31 -0.08 -12.46 -0.73
CA GLY A 31 0.88 -13.51 -1.05
C GLY A 31 2.32 -13.00 -1.16
N PRO A 32 3.31 -13.90 -1.27
CA PRO A 32 4.70 -13.53 -1.48
C PRO A 32 4.89 -12.73 -2.78
N ASN A 33 5.94 -11.91 -2.82
CA ASN A 33 6.29 -11.04 -3.96
C ASN A 33 5.22 -9.98 -4.31
N THR A 34 4.43 -9.55 -3.33
CA THR A 34 3.46 -8.45 -3.50
C THR A 34 4.04 -7.15 -2.98
N ASP A 35 4.03 -6.07 -3.79
CA ASP A 35 4.53 -4.76 -3.38
C ASP A 35 3.87 -3.61 -4.16
N LEU A 36 3.92 -2.41 -3.58
CA LEU A 36 3.62 -1.13 -4.22
C LEU A 36 4.83 -0.21 -4.05
N TRP A 37 5.63 -0.06 -5.10
CA TRP A 37 6.87 0.72 -5.08
C TRP A 37 7.16 1.36 -6.42
N ARG A 38 7.74 2.57 -6.42
CA ARG A 38 8.19 3.26 -7.64
C ARG A 38 9.71 3.35 -7.66
N LYS A 39 10.34 2.68 -8.61
CA LYS A 39 11.79 2.72 -8.83
C LYS A 39 12.11 3.42 -10.16
N PRO A 40 12.63 4.65 -10.16
CA PRO A 40 13.14 5.27 -11.38
C PRO A 40 14.35 4.49 -11.93
N PRO A 41 14.51 4.37 -13.27
CA PRO A 41 13.56 4.74 -14.32
C PRO A 41 12.52 3.64 -14.63
N ASN A 42 12.56 2.53 -13.89
CA ASN A 42 11.86 1.27 -14.15
C ASN A 42 10.35 1.29 -13.84
N GLY A 43 9.78 2.43 -13.42
CA GLY A 43 8.35 2.58 -13.16
C GLY A 43 7.88 1.96 -11.84
N ASP A 44 6.63 1.48 -11.84
CA ASP A 44 5.92 1.02 -10.65
C ASP A 44 5.88 -0.52 -10.59
N THR A 45 6.29 -1.07 -9.45
CA THR A 45 5.78 -2.35 -8.97
C THR A 45 4.43 -2.08 -8.31
N SER A 46 3.36 -2.68 -8.83
CA SER A 46 1.99 -2.49 -8.33
C SER A 46 1.27 -3.84 -8.25
N THR A 47 1.83 -4.77 -7.50
CA THR A 47 1.32 -6.13 -7.29
C THR A 47 0.63 -6.32 -5.94
N ALA A 48 0.74 -5.34 -5.03
CA ALA A 48 0.05 -5.35 -3.74
C ALA A 48 -1.48 -5.47 -3.91
N PRO A 49 -2.14 -6.36 -3.16
CA PRO A 49 -3.59 -6.34 -2.96
C PRO A 49 -4.06 -5.00 -2.42
N ILE A 50 -5.05 -4.41 -3.08
CA ILE A 50 -5.62 -3.11 -2.74
C ILE A 50 -7.15 -3.18 -2.82
N VAL A 51 -7.83 -2.61 -1.83
CA VAL A 51 -9.27 -2.37 -1.86
C VAL A 51 -9.47 -0.87 -1.75
N PHE A 52 -9.99 -0.22 -2.80
CA PHE A 52 -10.09 1.23 -2.87
C PHE A 52 -11.44 1.72 -3.40
N THR A 53 -11.82 2.94 -3.04
CA THR A 53 -12.95 3.66 -3.63
C THR A 53 -12.45 4.88 -4.41
N SER A 54 -13.24 5.31 -5.40
CA SER A 54 -12.96 6.51 -6.20
C SER A 54 -13.87 7.64 -5.74
N LEU A 55 -13.27 8.73 -5.27
CA LEU A 55 -14.01 9.81 -4.63
C LEU A 55 -14.70 10.70 -5.67
N ARG A 56 -15.94 11.07 -5.38
CA ARG A 56 -16.72 12.04 -6.17
C ARG A 56 -16.63 13.47 -5.62
N HIS A 57 -16.14 13.58 -4.39
CA HIS A 57 -15.97 14.83 -3.65
C HIS A 57 -14.51 14.98 -3.23
N PRO A 58 -14.06 16.21 -2.93
CA PRO A 58 -12.70 16.43 -2.45
C PRO A 58 -12.44 15.60 -1.20
N PHE A 59 -11.35 14.82 -1.22
CA PHE A 59 -10.88 14.08 -0.05
C PHE A 59 -10.64 15.01 1.14
N VAL A 60 -11.10 14.61 2.31
CA VAL A 60 -10.90 15.29 3.59
C VAL A 60 -10.02 14.42 4.48
N VAL A 61 -10.45 13.20 4.77
CA VAL A 61 -9.76 12.32 5.71
C VAL A 61 -10.07 10.84 5.44
N ALA A 62 -9.11 9.98 5.71
CA ALA A 62 -9.32 8.54 5.83
C ALA A 62 -8.61 8.01 7.08
N GLU A 63 -9.28 7.12 7.81
CA GLU A 63 -8.76 6.49 9.02
C GLU A 63 -9.04 5.00 9.01
N VAL A 64 -8.15 4.21 9.59
CA VAL A 64 -8.36 2.77 9.82
C VAL A 64 -7.43 2.29 10.93
N THR A 65 -7.86 1.29 11.69
CA THR A 65 -7.00 0.51 12.58
C THR A 65 -6.52 -0.73 11.85
N VAL A 66 -5.21 -0.96 11.86
CA VAL A 66 -4.55 -2.05 11.14
C VAL A 66 -3.90 -2.99 12.15
N SER A 67 -4.08 -4.29 11.98
CA SER A 67 -3.34 -5.34 12.71
C SER A 67 -2.95 -6.48 11.78
N ALA A 68 -1.86 -7.16 12.12
CA ALA A 68 -1.45 -8.40 11.48
C ALA A 68 -0.41 -9.11 12.34
N ASP A 69 -0.17 -10.39 12.04
CA ASP A 69 1.01 -11.11 12.48
C ASP A 69 2.19 -10.75 11.55
N TRP A 70 2.92 -9.69 11.90
CA TRP A 70 4.08 -9.21 11.15
C TRP A 70 5.27 -10.15 11.36
N GLU A 71 5.60 -10.97 10.35
CA GLU A 71 6.60 -12.03 10.50
C GLU A 71 7.83 -11.84 9.61
N LEU A 72 7.65 -11.40 8.37
CA LEU A 72 8.72 -11.31 7.38
C LEU A 72 9.16 -9.86 7.15
N GLU A 73 10.45 -9.70 6.82
CA GLU A 73 11.01 -8.40 6.46
C GLU A 73 10.17 -7.77 5.34
N CYS A 74 9.85 -6.49 5.53
CA CYS A 74 8.99 -5.67 4.68
C CYS A 74 7.52 -6.11 4.60
N ASP A 75 7.00 -6.98 5.49
CA ASP A 75 5.55 -7.17 5.63
C ASP A 75 4.89 -5.81 5.94
N GLN A 76 3.83 -5.47 5.20
CA GLN A 76 3.22 -4.14 5.20
C GLN A 76 1.70 -4.19 5.13
N GLY A 77 1.06 -3.20 5.76
CA GLY A 77 -0.37 -2.96 5.59
C GLY A 77 -0.82 -1.60 6.11
N GLY A 78 -1.85 -1.04 5.49
CA GLY A 78 -2.44 0.23 5.93
C GLY A 78 -3.27 0.93 4.87
N LEU A 79 -3.26 2.27 4.90
CA LEU A 79 -3.96 3.10 3.92
C LEU A 79 -3.11 3.37 2.68
N VAL A 80 -3.79 3.50 1.55
CA VAL A 80 -3.21 3.97 0.30
C VAL A 80 -4.10 5.03 -0.33
N ILE A 81 -3.50 6.08 -0.88
CA ILE A 81 -4.19 7.15 -1.60
C ILE A 81 -3.46 7.46 -2.91
N PHE A 82 -4.21 7.59 -3.99
CA PHE A 82 -3.75 7.94 -5.32
C PHE A 82 -4.38 9.27 -5.74
N ALA A 83 -3.60 10.11 -6.41
CA ALA A 83 -4.01 11.37 -7.00
C ALA A 83 -3.64 11.37 -8.49
N GLY A 84 -4.65 11.31 -9.35
CA GLY A 84 -4.53 11.13 -10.79
C GLY A 84 -5.27 9.88 -11.29
N ALA A 85 -4.70 9.18 -12.27
CA ALA A 85 -5.31 7.99 -12.85
C ALA A 85 -5.50 6.87 -11.81
N ALA A 86 -6.63 6.16 -11.91
CA ALA A 86 -6.94 5.03 -11.04
C ALA A 86 -5.83 3.96 -11.06
N PRO A 87 -5.60 3.25 -9.95
CA PRO A 87 -4.54 2.23 -9.84
C PRO A 87 -4.57 1.18 -10.96
N GLN A 88 -5.77 0.76 -11.38
CA GLN A 88 -5.99 -0.20 -12.46
C GLN A 88 -5.54 0.30 -13.84
N ALA A 89 -5.74 1.59 -14.12
CA ALA A 89 -5.38 2.19 -15.41
C ALA A 89 -3.86 2.29 -15.59
N GLN A 90 -3.10 2.32 -14.49
CA GLN A 90 -1.65 2.36 -14.52
C GLN A 90 -1.08 1.04 -15.03
N SER A 91 -1.59 -0.10 -14.54
CA SER A 91 -1.16 -1.42 -15.00
C SER A 91 -1.38 -1.63 -16.51
N ALA A 92 -2.44 -1.06 -17.09
CA ALA A 92 -2.75 -1.18 -18.51
C ALA A 92 -1.88 -0.27 -19.40
N LEU A 93 -1.59 0.96 -18.95
CA LEU A 93 -0.80 1.93 -19.71
C LEU A 93 0.66 1.47 -19.91
N PHE A 94 1.24 0.71 -18.98
CA PHE A 94 2.60 0.20 -19.13
C PHE A 94 2.69 -1.05 -20.02
N SER A 95 1.62 -1.86 -20.07
CA SER A 95 1.56 -3.02 -20.97
C SER A 95 1.58 -2.62 -22.46
N GLU A 96 1.07 -1.43 -22.81
CA GLU A 96 1.09 -0.93 -24.20
C GLU A 96 2.45 -0.36 -24.61
N VAL A 97 3.23 0.20 -23.67
CA VAL A 97 4.54 0.81 -23.98
C VAL A 97 5.62 -0.26 -24.20
N ASP A 98 5.52 -1.39 -23.49
CA ASP A 98 6.39 -2.56 -23.71
C ASP A 98 6.08 -3.29 -25.04
N ALA A 99 4.82 -3.31 -25.46
CA ALA A 99 4.43 -3.88 -26.76
C ALA A 99 4.95 -3.05 -27.95
N ALA A 100 5.19 -1.75 -27.75
CA ALA A 100 5.70 -0.85 -28.78
C ALA A 100 7.24 -0.90 -28.96
N HIS A 101 7.98 -1.65 -28.12
CA HIS A 101 9.44 -1.77 -28.19
C HIS A 101 9.96 -3.12 -28.71
N ALA A 102 9.10 -3.98 -29.28
CA ALA A 102 9.56 -5.15 -30.02
C ALA A 102 10.32 -4.71 -31.28
N PRO A 103 11.53 -5.24 -31.58
CA PRO A 103 12.27 -4.87 -32.77
C PRO A 103 11.53 -5.42 -33.98
N ALA A 104 10.86 -4.55 -34.74
CA ALA A 104 10.31 -4.89 -36.03
C ALA A 104 11.48 -5.22 -36.97
N THR A 105 11.72 -6.52 -37.20
CA THR A 105 12.53 -6.99 -38.32
C THR A 105 11.86 -6.54 -39.61
N ALA A 106 12.44 -5.51 -40.25
CA ALA A 106 12.07 -5.12 -41.60
C ALA A 106 12.35 -6.28 -42.58
N PRO A 107 11.51 -6.43 -43.61
CA PRO A 107 12.07 -6.14 -44.93
C PRO A 107 11.10 -5.40 -45.86
N GLY A 108 11.70 -4.57 -46.73
CA GLY A 108 11.22 -4.41 -48.10
C GLY A 108 10.30 -3.23 -48.39
N TRP A 109 10.90 -2.16 -48.91
CA TRP A 109 10.19 -1.06 -49.56
C TRP A 109 9.38 -1.53 -50.76
N ARG A 110 8.11 -1.07 -50.88
CA ARG A 110 7.46 -0.77 -52.16
C ARG A 110 6.62 0.48 -52.06
N ALA A 111 6.90 1.41 -52.97
CA ALA A 111 6.16 2.65 -53.17
C ALA A 111 4.76 2.40 -53.77
N GLY A 112 3.79 3.20 -53.35
CA GLY A 112 2.45 3.27 -53.93
C GLY A 112 1.72 4.51 -53.43
N ALA A 113 1.33 5.38 -54.36
CA ALA A 113 0.81 6.73 -54.16
C ALA A 113 -0.62 6.79 -53.57
N GLY A 114 -0.95 7.91 -52.91
CA GLY A 114 -2.34 8.32 -52.69
C GLY A 114 -2.58 9.34 -51.57
N ALA A 115 -2.74 10.61 -51.97
CA ALA A 115 -3.59 11.67 -51.42
C ALA A 115 -3.74 11.86 -49.89
N GLY A 116 -3.39 13.06 -49.42
CA GLY A 116 -3.50 13.44 -48.01
C GLY A 116 -4.87 13.95 -47.56
N ALA A 117 -4.97 14.13 -46.24
CA ALA A 117 -5.69 15.22 -45.58
C ALA A 117 -5.23 15.22 -44.11
N GLY A 118 -4.74 16.37 -43.65
CA GLY A 118 -4.27 16.52 -42.28
C GLY A 118 -5.42 16.50 -41.26
N ALA A 119 -5.17 15.86 -40.12
CA ALA A 119 -5.83 16.16 -38.86
C ALA A 119 -4.72 16.12 -37.79
N GLY A 120 -4.60 17.22 -37.05
CA GLY A 120 -3.44 17.56 -36.26
C GLY A 120 -3.07 16.53 -35.20
N SER A 121 -1.76 16.42 -34.98
CA SER A 121 -1.18 15.90 -33.74
C SER A 121 -1.79 16.68 -32.58
N ALA A 122 -2.76 16.08 -31.90
CA ALA A 122 -3.17 16.52 -30.59
C ALA A 122 -1.95 16.36 -29.69
N GLY A 123 -1.36 17.51 -29.33
CA GLY A 123 -0.19 17.56 -28.46
C GLY A 123 -0.43 16.70 -27.23
N SER A 124 0.53 15.82 -26.95
CA SER A 124 0.59 15.11 -25.69
C SER A 124 0.72 16.16 -24.59
N SER A 125 -0.41 16.54 -23.99
CA SER A 125 -0.42 17.14 -22.67
C SER A 125 0.48 16.27 -21.81
N PRO A 126 1.46 16.81 -21.06
CA PRO A 126 2.27 15.99 -20.18
C PRO A 126 1.30 15.25 -19.25
N ARG A 127 1.15 13.94 -19.45
CA ARG A 127 0.36 13.10 -18.56
C ARG A 127 1.10 13.13 -17.25
N PHE A 128 0.63 13.94 -16.30
CA PHE A 128 1.21 13.97 -14.97
C PHE A 128 1.16 12.53 -14.42
N PRO A 129 2.31 11.93 -14.06
CA PRO A 129 2.30 10.58 -13.52
C PRO A 129 1.47 10.59 -12.23
N CYS A 130 0.67 9.54 -12.05
CA CYS A 130 -0.15 9.42 -10.86
C CYS A 130 0.73 9.45 -9.61
N LYS A 131 0.39 10.33 -8.67
CA LYS A 131 1.04 10.40 -7.36
C LYS A 131 0.33 9.44 -6.44
N TRP A 132 1.07 8.74 -5.60
CA TRP A 132 0.44 7.91 -4.58
C TRP A 132 1.22 7.97 -3.28
N VAL A 133 0.51 7.72 -2.18
CA VAL A 133 1.07 7.58 -0.85
C VAL A 133 0.49 6.32 -0.24
N LYS A 134 1.35 5.46 0.32
CA LYS A 134 0.94 4.40 1.24
C LYS A 134 1.47 4.72 2.63
N ALA A 135 0.70 4.39 3.66
CA ALA A 135 1.10 4.57 5.05
C ALA A 135 0.43 3.53 5.94
N GLY A 136 1.14 3.08 6.97
CA GLY A 136 0.63 2.05 7.86
C GLY A 136 1.72 1.43 8.72
N MET A 137 1.64 0.13 8.93
CA MET A 137 2.64 -0.64 9.64
C MET A 137 3.58 -1.33 8.66
N GLU A 138 4.85 -1.41 9.03
CA GLU A 138 5.88 -2.13 8.29
C GLU A 138 6.84 -2.83 9.24
N PHE A 139 7.06 -4.12 9.03
CA PHE A 139 8.11 -4.85 9.71
C PHE A 139 9.43 -4.62 9.00
N SER A 140 10.38 -3.96 9.69
CA SER A 140 11.72 -3.79 9.14
C SER A 140 12.76 -3.83 10.24
N SER A 141 13.90 -4.46 9.93
CA SER A 141 15.06 -4.56 10.81
C SER A 141 14.70 -5.18 12.16
N GLY A 142 13.84 -6.20 12.15
CA GLY A 142 13.42 -6.93 13.36
C GLY A 142 12.44 -6.19 14.27
N SER A 143 11.82 -5.11 13.79
CA SER A 143 10.85 -4.34 14.57
C SER A 143 9.69 -3.84 13.71
N VAL A 144 8.55 -3.59 14.36
CA VAL A 144 7.38 -3.00 13.72
C VAL A 144 7.48 -1.47 13.79
N ASN A 145 7.29 -0.82 12.65
CA ASN A 145 7.40 0.63 12.47
C ASN A 145 6.08 1.19 11.91
N ALA A 146 5.80 2.45 12.20
CA ALA A 146 4.89 3.23 11.37
C ALA A 146 5.66 3.68 10.13
N SER A 147 5.15 3.39 8.94
CA SER A 147 5.83 3.69 7.69
C SER A 147 5.00 4.56 6.77
N SER A 148 5.68 5.27 5.87
CA SER A 148 5.04 5.93 4.74
C SER A 148 5.98 5.96 3.55
N VAL A 149 5.42 5.65 2.37
CA VAL A 149 6.05 5.85 1.07
C VAL A 149 5.22 6.85 0.28
N SER A 150 5.89 7.85 -0.29
CA SER A 150 5.29 8.83 -1.20
C SER A 150 5.95 8.71 -2.56
N ALA A 151 5.16 8.47 -3.60
CA ALA A 151 5.66 8.34 -4.96
C ALA A 151 5.20 9.51 -5.84
N THR A 152 6.16 10.14 -6.50
CA THR A 152 5.96 11.20 -7.51
C THR A 152 6.57 10.76 -8.83
N ALA A 153 6.64 11.66 -9.83
CA ALA A 153 7.31 11.39 -11.10
C ALA A 153 8.77 10.89 -10.92
N ASP A 154 9.43 11.36 -9.87
CA ASP A 154 10.87 11.20 -9.68
C ASP A 154 11.24 9.97 -8.83
N GLY A 155 10.25 9.20 -8.37
CA GLY A 155 10.48 7.99 -7.57
C GLY A 155 9.64 7.90 -6.30
N ALA A 156 9.87 6.82 -5.55
CA ALA A 156 9.34 6.62 -4.21
C ALA A 156 10.32 7.15 -3.15
N ASP A 157 9.80 7.93 -2.19
CA ASP A 157 10.50 8.40 -1.00
C ASP A 157 9.86 7.76 0.25
N TRP A 158 10.67 7.06 1.04
CA TRP A 158 10.25 6.17 2.13
C TRP A 158 10.77 6.65 3.48
N CYS A 159 9.94 6.51 4.51
CA CYS A 159 10.30 6.82 5.89
C CYS A 159 9.70 5.80 6.87
N LEU A 160 10.39 5.63 8.00
CA LEU A 160 9.99 4.79 9.12
C LEU A 160 10.03 5.58 10.43
N SER A 161 9.09 5.29 11.32
CA SER A 161 9.07 5.75 12.71
C SER A 161 8.90 4.52 13.62
N PRO A 162 9.90 4.21 14.47
CA PRO A 162 9.82 3.05 15.37
C PRO A 162 8.65 3.13 16.33
N LEU A 163 7.87 2.04 16.44
CA LEU A 163 6.74 1.97 17.37
C LEU A 163 7.14 1.42 18.75
N GLY A 164 8.17 0.57 18.82
CA GLY A 164 8.69 -0.01 20.07
C GLY A 164 10.22 0.16 20.20
N SER A 165 10.72 0.13 21.44
CA SER A 165 12.16 0.21 21.69
C SER A 165 12.83 -1.16 21.49
N PRO A 166 13.95 -1.25 20.74
CA PRO A 166 14.76 -2.46 20.68
C PRO A 166 15.56 -2.55 21.99
N GLY A 167 14.95 -3.04 23.08
CA GLY A 167 15.64 -2.98 24.37
C GLY A 167 14.88 -3.39 25.61
N THR A 168 14.24 -4.56 25.64
CA THR A 168 14.06 -5.33 26.89
C THR A 168 13.83 -6.79 26.54
N GLY A 169 14.91 -7.49 26.20
CA GLY A 169 14.85 -8.88 25.77
C GLY A 169 16.19 -9.61 25.83
N THR A 170 17.09 -9.23 26.75
CA THR A 170 18.16 -10.14 27.18
C THR A 170 17.52 -11.19 28.07
N GLY A 171 16.92 -12.19 27.46
CA GLY A 171 16.23 -13.26 28.17
C GLY A 171 15.84 -14.36 27.22
N VAL A 172 16.75 -15.32 27.04
CA VAL A 172 16.40 -16.66 26.56
C VAL A 172 15.37 -17.22 27.54
N GLY A 173 14.09 -17.14 27.20
CA GLY A 173 13.01 -17.60 28.06
C GLY A 173 11.65 -17.12 27.55
N MET A 174 10.81 -18.09 27.15
CA MET A 174 9.36 -17.97 26.95
C MET A 174 8.74 -16.82 27.75
N GLY A 175 8.32 -15.74 27.09
CA GLY A 175 7.81 -14.56 27.79
C GLY A 175 7.08 -13.59 26.85
N THR A 176 5.82 -13.35 27.19
CA THR A 176 4.81 -12.48 26.55
C THR A 176 5.21 -11.00 26.55
N GLY A 177 6.21 -10.62 25.76
CA GLY A 177 6.44 -9.21 25.43
C GLY A 177 5.29 -8.72 24.55
N MET A 178 4.35 -7.96 25.12
CA MET A 178 3.24 -7.33 24.38
C MET A 178 3.80 -6.36 23.33
N GLY A 179 4.16 -6.87 22.16
CA GLY A 179 4.51 -6.07 20.99
C GLY A 179 3.31 -5.25 20.52
N ILE A 180 3.59 -4.10 19.91
CA ILE A 180 2.57 -3.31 19.23
C ILE A 180 2.15 -4.09 17.99
N HIS A 181 0.95 -4.65 18.04
CA HIS A 181 0.34 -5.45 16.98
C HIS A 181 -0.67 -4.65 16.15
N SER A 182 -1.10 -3.48 16.64
CA SER A 182 -2.05 -2.62 15.93
C SER A 182 -1.64 -1.15 15.90
N LEU A 183 -2.07 -0.46 14.84
CA LEU A 183 -1.84 0.96 14.60
C LEU A 183 -3.10 1.57 14.00
N ARG A 184 -3.60 2.66 14.60
CA ARG A 184 -4.58 3.50 13.93
C ARG A 184 -3.84 4.52 13.06
N ILE A 185 -4.08 4.50 11.76
CA ILE A 185 -3.44 5.37 10.77
C ILE A 185 -4.46 6.33 10.19
N LYS A 186 -4.05 7.58 9.94
CA LYS A 186 -4.89 8.62 9.35
C LYS A 186 -4.17 9.37 8.24
N LEU A 187 -4.89 9.56 7.14
CA LEU A 187 -4.54 10.43 6.03
C LEU A 187 -5.48 11.64 6.06
N GLU A 188 -4.95 12.86 6.08
CA GLU A 188 -5.74 14.09 6.20
C GLU A 188 -5.31 15.12 5.15
N ARG A 189 -6.26 15.71 4.42
CA ARG A 189 -5.95 16.81 3.50
C ARG A 189 -5.88 18.13 4.25
N VAL A 190 -4.76 18.83 4.08
CA VAL A 190 -4.57 20.20 4.57
C VAL A 190 -4.16 21.10 3.41
N GLY A 191 -5.13 21.80 2.84
CA GLY A 191 -4.95 22.58 1.61
C GLY A 191 -4.57 21.67 0.43
N TYR A 192 -3.34 21.84 -0.08
CA TYR A 192 -2.78 20.96 -1.12
C TYR A 192 -1.83 19.88 -0.57
N ALA A 193 -1.59 19.85 0.74
CA ALA A 193 -0.75 18.85 1.38
C ALA A 193 -1.57 17.64 1.85
N LEU A 194 -0.92 16.50 1.92
CA LEU A 194 -1.42 15.31 2.61
C LEU A 194 -0.63 15.13 3.90
N TRP A 195 -1.33 15.11 5.02
CA TRP A 195 -0.76 14.86 6.34
C TRP A 195 -1.03 13.43 6.75
N ILE A 196 -0.03 12.79 7.35
CA ILE A 196 -0.08 11.40 7.77
C ILE A 196 0.13 11.36 9.27
N TRP A 197 -0.81 10.75 9.97
CA TRP A 197 -0.82 10.64 11.42
C TRP A 197 -0.98 9.18 11.83
N TYR A 198 -0.48 8.84 13.01
CA TYR A 198 -0.73 7.54 13.61
C TYR A 198 -0.98 7.63 15.11
N GLN A 199 -1.62 6.60 15.65
CA GLN A 199 -1.85 6.40 17.06
C GLN A 199 -1.68 4.91 17.36
N VAL A 200 -1.05 4.60 18.50
CA VAL A 200 -0.92 3.22 18.98
C VAL A 200 -2.06 2.95 19.98
N PRO A 201 -3.07 2.13 19.64
CA PRO A 201 -4.23 1.91 20.51
C PRO A 201 -3.86 1.35 21.88
N SER A 202 -2.86 0.45 21.96
CA SER A 202 -2.40 -0.13 23.22
C SER A 202 -1.66 0.86 24.15
N ALA A 203 -1.25 2.03 23.64
CA ALA A 203 -0.65 3.10 24.44
C ALA A 203 -1.69 4.03 25.09
N LEU A 204 -2.99 3.80 24.84
CA LEU A 204 -4.09 4.61 25.36
C LEU A 204 -4.41 4.52 26.87
N PRO A 205 -4.02 3.50 27.68
CA PRO A 205 -4.35 3.52 29.11
C PRO A 205 -3.68 4.66 29.90
N TYR A 206 -2.77 5.43 29.27
CA TYR A 206 -2.12 6.59 29.87
C TYR A 206 -2.81 7.93 29.59
N ALA A 207 -3.89 7.97 28.80
CA ALA A 207 -4.66 9.19 28.54
C ALA A 207 -5.59 9.54 29.71
N LEU A 208 -5.03 10.06 30.81
CA LEU A 208 -5.75 10.35 32.05
C LEU A 208 -6.57 11.67 32.04
N SER A 209 -6.72 12.33 30.88
CA SER A 209 -7.56 13.54 30.78
C SER A 209 -8.34 13.60 29.46
N PRO A 210 -9.52 14.25 29.43
CA PRO A 210 -10.32 14.42 28.21
C PRO A 210 -9.55 15.10 27.06
N GLY A 211 -8.59 15.99 27.39
CA GLY A 211 -7.70 16.62 26.42
C GLY A 211 -6.62 15.68 25.88
N ALA A 212 -6.24 14.66 26.64
CA ALA A 212 -5.26 13.66 26.22
C ALA A 212 -5.81 12.71 25.14
N VAL A 213 -7.13 12.48 25.11
CA VAL A 213 -7.81 11.65 24.10
C VAL A 213 -7.81 12.33 22.72
N GLY A 214 -7.79 13.67 22.67
CA GLY A 214 -7.63 14.43 21.42
C GLY A 214 -6.17 14.66 20.99
N SER A 215 -5.19 14.40 21.87
CA SER A 215 -3.76 14.69 21.64
C SER A 215 -2.91 13.43 21.38
N THR A 216 -3.53 12.29 21.09
CA THR A 216 -2.84 10.99 20.93
C THR A 216 -2.27 10.75 19.55
N TRP A 217 -2.70 11.52 18.55
CA TRP A 217 -2.17 11.44 17.19
C TRP A 217 -0.75 12.00 17.10
N LYS A 218 0.17 11.17 16.62
CA LYS A 218 1.54 11.55 16.27
C LYS A 218 1.62 11.81 14.77
N LYS A 219 2.21 12.94 14.36
CA LYS A 219 2.45 13.23 12.94
C LYS A 219 3.59 12.34 12.45
N LEU A 220 3.34 11.52 11.43
CA LEU A 220 4.37 10.72 10.76
C LEU A 220 5.06 11.55 9.68
N ARG A 221 4.26 12.20 8.82
CA ARG A 221 4.77 12.85 7.62
C ARG A 221 3.84 13.94 7.13
N GLU A 222 4.42 14.91 6.45
CA GLU A 222 3.72 15.91 5.66
C GLU A 222 4.22 15.83 4.22
N VAL A 223 3.31 15.57 3.29
CA VAL A 223 3.59 15.47 1.86
C VAL A 223 3.02 16.71 1.18
N THR A 224 3.88 17.70 0.96
CA THR A 224 3.48 18.98 0.36
C THR A 224 3.06 18.78 -1.10
N TRP A 225 2.07 19.55 -1.55
CA TRP A 225 1.60 19.59 -2.94
C TRP A 225 1.04 18.27 -3.49
N PHE A 226 0.72 17.30 -2.63
CA PHE A 226 0.14 16.02 -3.02
C PHE A 226 -1.14 16.18 -3.86
N PHE A 227 -2.01 17.13 -3.52
CA PHE A 227 -3.24 17.40 -4.28
C PHE A 227 -3.10 18.47 -5.36
N TYR A 228 -1.93 19.11 -5.48
CA TYR A 228 -1.73 20.14 -6.50
C TYR A 228 -1.75 19.54 -7.91
N GLY A 229 -2.46 20.21 -8.83
CA GLY A 229 -2.58 19.79 -10.23
C GLY A 229 -3.47 18.58 -10.49
N VAL A 230 -4.25 18.14 -9.48
CA VAL A 230 -5.20 17.03 -9.60
C VAL A 230 -6.60 17.58 -9.34
N GLU A 231 -7.56 17.29 -10.23
CA GLU A 231 -8.96 17.64 -9.93
C GLU A 231 -9.47 16.74 -8.80
N ASP A 232 -10.29 17.28 -7.91
CA ASP A 232 -10.82 16.57 -6.73
C ASP A 232 -11.57 15.26 -7.05
N LYS A 233 -11.87 15.00 -8.33
CA LYS A 233 -12.54 13.79 -8.86
C LYS A 233 -11.56 12.66 -9.26
N PHE A 234 -10.27 12.89 -9.16
CA PHE A 234 -9.21 11.92 -9.50
C PHE A 234 -8.45 11.49 -8.25
N VAL A 235 -9.17 11.32 -7.14
CA VAL A 235 -8.61 10.79 -5.89
C VAL A 235 -9.21 9.43 -5.61
N HIS A 236 -8.34 8.47 -5.35
CA HIS A 236 -8.70 7.11 -4.98
C HIS A 236 -8.06 6.79 -3.64
N VAL A 237 -8.83 6.25 -2.70
CA VAL A 237 -8.34 5.98 -1.35
C VAL A 237 -8.88 4.64 -0.88
N GLY A 238 -8.08 3.94 -0.09
CA GLY A 238 -8.41 2.60 0.35
C GLY A 238 -7.35 2.03 1.26
N VAL A 239 -7.34 0.70 1.33
CA VAL A 239 -6.39 -0.07 2.12
C VAL A 239 -5.54 -0.97 1.22
N TYR A 240 -4.37 -1.35 1.71
CA TYR A 240 -3.46 -2.26 1.04
C TYR A 240 -2.81 -3.23 2.03
N ALA A 241 -2.39 -4.38 1.52
CA ALA A 241 -1.53 -5.34 2.19
C ALA A 241 -0.41 -5.75 1.24
N SER A 242 0.76 -6.09 1.76
CA SER A 242 1.91 -6.45 0.95
C SER A 242 2.88 -7.33 1.73
N ARG A 243 3.36 -8.38 1.06
CA ARG A 243 4.46 -9.26 1.48
C ARG A 243 5.49 -9.29 0.34
N PRO A 244 6.46 -8.36 0.33
CA PRO A 244 7.48 -8.31 -0.72
C PRO A 244 8.43 -9.51 -0.66
N THR A 245 8.69 -10.05 0.52
CA THR A 245 9.57 -11.21 0.70
C THR A 245 9.01 -12.43 -0.02
N GLY A 246 9.84 -13.04 -0.88
CA GLY A 246 9.43 -14.11 -1.80
C GLY A 246 9.58 -15.54 -1.27
N PHE A 247 10.13 -15.73 -0.07
CA PHE A 247 10.43 -17.04 0.48
C PHE A 247 9.34 -17.50 1.44
N SER A 248 8.95 -18.78 1.33
CA SER A 248 8.02 -19.43 2.26
C SER A 248 8.58 -19.45 3.68
N ARG A 249 7.69 -19.46 4.69
CA ARG A 249 8.04 -19.41 6.13
C ARG A 249 9.09 -20.45 6.55
N GLY A 250 9.17 -21.57 5.81
CA GLY A 250 10.14 -22.65 6.01
C GLY A 250 11.57 -22.41 5.50
N GLU A 251 11.81 -21.44 4.61
CA GLU A 251 13.10 -21.23 3.92
C GLU A 251 14.00 -20.15 4.55
N SER A 252 13.62 -19.62 5.72
CA SER A 252 14.48 -18.65 6.40
C SER A 252 15.84 -19.28 6.81
N MET A 253 16.94 -18.52 6.65
CA MET A 253 18.27 -18.93 7.14
C MET A 253 18.25 -19.30 8.64
N TRP A 254 17.33 -18.74 9.42
CA TRP A 254 17.10 -19.07 10.83
C TRP A 254 16.66 -20.53 11.01
N ASN A 255 15.73 -21.03 10.19
CA ASN A 255 15.31 -22.43 10.24
C ASN A 255 16.41 -23.38 9.76
N ALA A 256 17.18 -22.98 8.75
CA ALA A 256 18.34 -23.74 8.26
C ALA A 256 19.46 -23.86 9.31
N MET A 257 19.66 -22.82 10.14
CA MET A 257 20.66 -22.82 11.22
C MET A 257 20.19 -23.52 12.51
N HIS A 258 18.87 -23.58 12.76
CA HIS A 258 18.31 -24.15 13.99
C HIS A 258 17.65 -25.53 13.84
N GLY A 259 17.78 -26.18 12.67
CA GLY A 259 17.52 -27.62 12.52
C GLY A 259 16.07 -28.06 12.79
N MET A 260 15.11 -27.14 12.77
CA MET A 260 13.68 -27.46 12.85
C MET A 260 13.16 -27.68 11.43
N THR A 261 13.48 -28.85 10.85
CA THR A 261 12.79 -29.35 9.66
C THR A 261 11.36 -29.70 10.04
N LEU A 262 10.43 -28.77 9.84
CA LEU A 262 9.00 -29.11 9.81
C LEU A 262 8.76 -29.95 8.55
N ASP A 263 8.04 -31.05 8.74
CA ASP A 263 7.76 -32.09 7.76
C ASP A 263 7.18 -31.50 6.45
N SER A 264 7.92 -31.67 5.36
CA SER A 264 7.60 -31.20 4.00
C SER A 264 6.49 -32.01 3.32
N SER A 265 5.79 -32.89 4.03
CA SER A 265 4.69 -33.71 3.49
C SER A 265 3.29 -33.11 3.66
N LEU A 266 3.16 -31.95 4.33
CA LEU A 266 1.89 -31.25 4.38
C LEU A 266 1.68 -30.44 3.09
N PRO A 267 0.50 -30.53 2.44
CA PRO A 267 0.21 -29.70 1.27
C PRO A 267 0.44 -28.24 1.65
N ALA A 268 0.98 -27.42 0.73
CA ALA A 268 1.23 -25.99 0.92
C ALA A 268 0.01 -25.33 1.56
N SER A 269 0.01 -25.29 2.90
CA SER A 269 -1.15 -24.87 3.66
C SER A 269 -1.22 -23.36 3.54
N SER A 270 -2.40 -22.82 3.78
CA SER A 270 -2.78 -21.40 3.70
C SER A 270 -1.95 -20.42 4.58
N GLY A 271 -0.72 -20.76 4.97
CA GLY A 271 0.15 -20.04 5.91
C GLY A 271 1.38 -19.36 5.32
N ASP A 272 1.51 -19.26 3.99
CA ASP A 272 2.62 -18.51 3.35
C ASP A 272 2.27 -17.03 3.03
N GLY A 273 1.00 -16.64 3.17
CA GLY A 273 0.54 -15.26 2.95
C GLY A 273 0.46 -14.45 4.24
N LEU A 274 0.66 -13.14 4.13
CA LEU A 274 0.31 -12.17 5.18
C LEU A 274 -1.21 -11.98 5.15
N VAL A 275 -1.85 -11.91 6.31
CA VAL A 275 -3.26 -11.50 6.41
C VAL A 275 -3.31 -10.26 7.28
N VAL A 276 -3.78 -9.15 6.69
CA VAL A 276 -3.92 -7.88 7.40
C VAL A 276 -5.39 -7.66 7.72
N GLU A 277 -5.67 -7.34 8.99
CA GLU A 277 -6.98 -7.00 9.50
C GLU A 277 -7.16 -5.47 9.48
N PHE A 278 -8.36 -5.04 9.09
CA PHE A 278 -8.75 -3.64 9.03
C PHE A 278 -10.03 -3.45 9.84
N GLU A 279 -9.98 -2.51 10.78
CA GLU A 279 -11.06 -2.13 11.68
C GLU A 279 -11.37 -0.64 11.55
N ASP A 280 -12.65 -0.28 11.68
CA ASP A 280 -13.11 1.12 11.72
C ASP A 280 -12.66 1.95 10.50
N LEU A 281 -12.75 1.39 9.28
CA LEU A 281 -12.41 2.15 8.08
C LEU A 281 -13.42 3.29 7.89
N GLU A 282 -12.93 4.52 7.88
CA GLU A 282 -13.71 5.73 7.60
C GLU A 282 -13.03 6.54 6.47
N ILE A 283 -13.83 7.07 5.55
CA ILE A 283 -13.37 7.87 4.41
C ILE A 283 -14.36 9.00 4.17
N PHE A 284 -13.88 10.25 4.12
CA PHE A 284 -14.67 11.46 3.90
C PHE A 284 -14.01 12.38 2.86
#